data_AF-A0A7Z9MMG6-F1
#
_entry.id   AF-A0A7Z9MMG6-F1
#
_cell.length_a   1.000
_cell.length_b   1.000
_cell.length_c   1.000
_cell.angle_alpha   90.00
_cell.angle_beta   90.00
_cell.angle_gamma   90.00
#
_symmetry.space_group_name_H-M   'P 1'
#
loop_
_entity.id
_entity.type
_entity.pdbx_description
1 polymer ?
#
loop_
_entity_poly.entity_id
_entity_poly.type
_entity_poly.pdbx_seq_one_letter_code
_entity_poly.pdbx_strand_id
1 'polypeptide(L)'
;NTAEFTGGGVEVNNIGGNSEYQLFENCLIANNHCGTGAGIYGWCRLVNTSVVNNTGGYGMASAGTSTITNSIIYGNDGDEIGSFTATVTYSLVEGGYTGTGNIDSDPLFTDATNGDYSLSDYSPAIGAGTATGAPSADINGNNRIQGGSNPDMGAYENSLPNQRPKAGAIADGTSNDLGQTDIDWHNSSSTISANWANFVDNGNIATLVHEFAIGSTTSNLADVLTWTTVSVDTGAGPSYTATGLSLTEGSTYYVSVRATDTDSQVSDTTTSDGVTIDVTNPAISSVVEGSSTSGSANTYSLSFDGSNDYVDIGDKSEFDILDALTICTWVKPSALQTTNIIDRMPNPSGTNSGSGNVGYAILLRDQVGTGQALQDGAIYTSVGSGPANTYSPNQWIHIAAVFKNNNYIKLYINGTLVGQTATSYSFNTDKPLEFGRWNIGNYVGDYFNGIIDEVSIWNIELDSTQIQQYKSYSPTGNESGLVGYWNFNTGSGTTLTDQTSNGNNGTINGATWSTDVPTTSTTGADADYQNSASQL
;
A
#
# COMPACT_ATOMS: atom_id res chain seq x y z
N ASN A 1 18.01 -27.59 -25.00
CA ASN A 1 17.65 -28.37 -26.22
C ASN A 1 16.13 -28.34 -26.43
N THR A 2 15.63 -28.61 -27.64
CA THR A 2 14.19 -28.61 -27.94
C THR A 2 13.83 -29.85 -28.75
N ALA A 3 12.86 -30.65 -28.28
CA ALA A 3 12.31 -31.81 -28.96
C ALA A 3 10.78 -31.70 -29.09
N GLU A 4 10.22 -32.11 -30.22
CA GLU A 4 8.76 -32.03 -30.47
C GLU A 4 7.93 -33.11 -29.75
N PHE A 5 8.58 -34.19 -29.29
CA PHE A 5 7.92 -35.33 -28.63
C PHE A 5 8.57 -35.60 -27.26
N THR A 6 9.29 -36.70 -27.07
CA THR A 6 9.90 -37.11 -25.79
C THR A 6 11.37 -36.69 -25.66
N GLY A 7 11.85 -36.58 -24.41
CA GLY A 7 13.28 -36.48 -24.09
C GLY A 7 13.92 -35.16 -24.52
N GLY A 8 13.40 -34.03 -24.01
CA GLY A 8 13.87 -32.70 -24.42
C GLY A 8 15.36 -32.48 -24.14
N GLY A 9 15.88 -33.05 -23.04
CA GLY A 9 17.29 -33.03 -22.68
C GLY A 9 18.01 -34.33 -23.05
N VAL A 10 17.61 -35.45 -22.42
CA VAL A 10 18.24 -36.76 -22.63
C VAL A 10 17.17 -37.86 -22.72
N GLU A 11 17.30 -38.72 -23.73
CA GLU A 11 16.50 -39.94 -23.87
C GLU A 11 17.40 -41.17 -23.72
N VAL A 12 17.07 -42.02 -22.75
CA VAL A 12 17.77 -43.28 -22.47
C VAL A 12 16.92 -44.44 -22.98
N ASN A 13 17.20 -44.86 -24.22
CA ASN A 13 16.55 -46.02 -24.83
C ASN A 13 17.30 -47.31 -24.45
N ASN A 14 16.79 -48.04 -23.46
CA ASN A 14 17.36 -49.32 -23.06
C ASN A 14 16.70 -50.47 -23.85
N ILE A 15 17.36 -50.96 -24.90
CA ILE A 15 16.84 -52.00 -25.82
C ILE A 15 17.30 -53.42 -25.42
N GLY A 16 17.87 -53.61 -24.23
CA GLY A 16 18.35 -54.93 -23.77
C GLY A 16 18.19 -55.09 -22.28
N GLY A 17 17.68 -56.24 -21.83
CA GLY A 17 17.36 -56.57 -20.43
C GLY A 17 18.58 -56.69 -19.50
N ASN A 18 19.48 -55.72 -19.52
CA ASN A 18 20.66 -55.64 -18.68
C ASN A 18 20.30 -54.73 -17.49
N SER A 19 20.53 -55.22 -16.28
CA SER A 19 20.17 -54.62 -14.99
C SER A 19 21.01 -53.40 -14.57
N GLU A 20 21.74 -52.77 -15.49
CA GLU A 20 22.63 -51.64 -15.18
C GLU A 20 21.98 -50.33 -15.64
N TYR A 21 21.72 -49.45 -14.67
CA TYR A 21 21.20 -48.10 -14.90
C TYR A 21 22.28 -47.24 -15.57
N GLN A 22 21.88 -46.42 -16.55
CA GLN A 22 22.81 -45.41 -17.06
C GLN A 22 23.09 -44.36 -15.99
N LEU A 23 24.38 -44.17 -15.70
CA LEU A 23 24.88 -43.24 -14.69
C LEU A 23 25.02 -41.85 -15.31
N PHE A 24 24.37 -40.88 -14.67
CA PHE A 24 24.63 -39.47 -14.84
C PHE A 24 25.29 -38.98 -13.55
N GLU A 25 26.53 -38.54 -13.68
CA GLU A 25 27.37 -38.08 -12.59
C GLU A 25 27.85 -36.66 -12.94
N ASN A 26 27.71 -35.71 -12.01
CA ASN A 26 28.09 -34.30 -12.23
C ASN A 26 27.48 -33.68 -13.49
N CYS A 27 26.26 -34.07 -13.85
CA CYS A 27 25.59 -33.59 -15.05
C CYS A 27 24.70 -32.39 -14.74
N LEU A 28 24.66 -31.42 -15.65
CA LEU A 28 23.63 -30.38 -15.68
C LEU A 28 22.70 -30.63 -16.88
N ILE A 29 21.43 -30.92 -16.58
CA ILE A 29 20.36 -31.11 -17.57
C ILE A 29 19.36 -29.98 -17.35
N ALA A 30 19.60 -28.85 -18.02
CA ALA A 30 18.87 -27.62 -17.77
C ALA A 30 18.24 -27.01 -19.02
N ASN A 31 17.14 -26.27 -18.84
CA ASN A 31 16.50 -25.45 -19.88
C ASN A 31 16.22 -26.22 -21.18
N ASN A 32 15.77 -27.47 -21.06
CA ASN A 32 15.35 -28.26 -22.20
C ASN A 32 13.83 -28.20 -22.36
N HIS A 33 13.35 -28.28 -23.60
CA HIS A 33 11.94 -28.31 -23.92
C HIS A 33 11.58 -29.62 -24.62
N CYS A 34 10.50 -30.26 -24.20
CA CYS A 34 9.89 -31.39 -24.89
C CYS A 34 8.41 -31.12 -25.18
N GLY A 35 7.86 -31.68 -26.25
CA GLY A 35 6.41 -31.53 -26.52
C GLY A 35 5.56 -32.38 -25.57
N THR A 36 6.03 -33.59 -25.23
CA THR A 36 5.46 -34.48 -24.21
C THR A 36 6.56 -35.41 -23.69
N GLY A 37 6.99 -35.29 -22.43
CA GLY A 37 8.04 -36.19 -21.93
C GLY A 37 8.67 -35.77 -20.61
N ALA A 38 10.00 -35.71 -20.59
CA ALA A 38 10.76 -35.23 -19.44
C ALA A 38 12.10 -34.63 -19.85
N GLY A 39 12.71 -33.85 -18.94
CA GLY A 39 14.10 -33.38 -19.06
C GLY A 39 15.07 -34.55 -19.26
N ILE A 40 14.87 -35.62 -18.48
CA ILE A 40 15.47 -36.94 -18.72
C ILE A 40 14.40 -38.03 -18.77
N TYR A 41 14.41 -38.82 -19.84
CA TYR A 41 13.45 -39.90 -20.09
C TYR A 41 14.14 -41.26 -20.13
N GLY A 42 13.84 -42.15 -19.17
CA GLY A 42 14.34 -43.54 -19.12
C GLY A 42 14.86 -43.99 -17.75
N TRP A 43 15.34 -45.23 -17.65
CA TRP A 43 15.92 -45.78 -16.42
C TRP A 43 17.34 -45.26 -16.21
N CYS A 44 17.57 -44.54 -15.12
CA CYS A 44 18.86 -43.93 -14.84
C CYS A 44 19.22 -43.97 -13.36
N ARG A 45 20.51 -43.79 -13.12
CA ARG A 45 21.10 -43.50 -11.82
C ARG A 45 21.65 -42.09 -11.86
N LEU A 46 21.09 -41.20 -11.04
CA LEU A 46 21.58 -39.84 -10.88
C LEU A 46 22.41 -39.77 -9.61
N VAL A 47 23.65 -39.30 -9.75
CA VAL A 47 24.54 -38.99 -8.64
C VAL A 47 25.04 -37.58 -8.85
N ASN A 48 24.84 -36.68 -7.87
CA ASN A 48 25.40 -35.33 -7.96
C ASN A 48 25.04 -34.63 -9.29
N THR A 49 23.77 -34.73 -9.69
CA THR A 49 23.27 -34.24 -10.98
C THR A 49 22.16 -33.23 -10.74
N SER A 50 22.11 -32.17 -11.56
CA SER A 50 21.05 -31.16 -11.54
C SER A 50 20.16 -31.31 -12.77
N VAL A 51 18.87 -31.57 -12.56
CA VAL A 51 17.82 -31.62 -13.59
C VAL A 51 16.86 -30.48 -13.32
N VAL A 52 16.97 -29.39 -14.07
CA VAL A 52 16.36 -28.11 -13.67
C VAL A 52 15.74 -27.34 -14.83
N ASN A 53 14.63 -26.65 -14.60
CA ASN A 53 14.00 -25.76 -15.59
C ASN A 53 13.71 -26.43 -16.95
N ASN A 54 13.41 -27.73 -16.96
CA ASN A 54 12.99 -28.42 -18.18
C ASN A 54 11.47 -28.29 -18.35
N THR A 55 11.02 -28.00 -19.57
CA THR A 55 9.63 -27.63 -19.87
C THR A 55 8.93 -28.64 -20.79
N GLY A 56 7.60 -28.67 -20.72
CA GLY A 56 6.71 -29.49 -21.56
C GLY A 56 6.58 -30.96 -21.16
N GLY A 57 6.85 -31.27 -19.89
CA GLY A 57 6.72 -32.59 -19.28
C GLY A 57 7.52 -32.64 -17.97
N TYR A 58 7.60 -33.81 -17.34
CA TYR A 58 8.26 -34.03 -16.04
C TYR A 58 9.73 -33.57 -15.97
N GLY A 59 10.28 -33.33 -14.78
CA GLY A 59 11.74 -33.17 -14.63
C GLY A 59 12.48 -34.43 -15.10
N MET A 60 12.07 -35.57 -14.54
CA MET A 60 12.45 -36.90 -14.97
C MET A 60 11.22 -37.81 -15.10
N ALA A 61 11.18 -38.63 -16.16
CA ALA A 61 10.22 -39.72 -16.28
C ALA A 61 10.92 -41.04 -16.53
N SER A 62 10.59 -42.07 -15.75
CA SER A 62 11.20 -43.39 -15.83
C SER A 62 10.12 -44.46 -15.84
N ALA A 63 10.19 -45.41 -16.78
CA ALA A 63 9.30 -46.57 -16.85
C ALA A 63 9.76 -47.73 -15.94
N GLY A 64 10.35 -47.44 -14.77
CA GLY A 64 11.04 -48.42 -13.89
C GLY A 64 11.76 -47.79 -12.69
N THR A 65 12.64 -48.54 -12.01
CA THR A 65 13.28 -48.13 -10.75
C THR A 65 14.53 -47.28 -10.92
N SER A 66 14.39 -45.96 -11.06
CA SER A 66 15.54 -45.04 -11.03
C SER A 66 16.07 -44.84 -9.60
N THR A 67 17.38 -44.61 -9.47
CA THR A 67 18.01 -44.23 -8.20
C THR A 67 18.57 -42.82 -8.31
N ILE A 68 18.32 -42.02 -7.28
CA ILE A 68 18.69 -40.59 -7.25
C ILE A 68 19.38 -40.34 -5.92
N THR A 69 20.60 -39.82 -5.98
CA THR A 69 21.39 -39.51 -4.80
C THR A 69 22.17 -38.21 -4.99
N ASN A 70 22.26 -37.38 -3.94
CA ASN A 70 22.98 -36.10 -3.98
C ASN A 70 22.54 -35.20 -5.14
N SER A 71 21.31 -35.29 -5.62
CA SER A 71 20.90 -34.64 -6.88
C SER A 71 19.87 -33.54 -6.62
N ILE A 72 19.77 -32.59 -7.54
CA ILE A 72 18.77 -31.53 -7.52
C ILE A 72 17.80 -31.75 -8.69
N ILE A 73 16.50 -31.79 -8.40
CA ILE A 73 15.42 -31.92 -9.38
C ILE A 73 14.39 -30.84 -9.03
N TYR A 74 14.43 -29.73 -9.77
CA TYR A 74 13.75 -28.49 -9.35
C TYR A 74 13.36 -27.60 -10.53
N GLY A 75 12.20 -26.97 -10.43
CA GLY A 75 11.71 -25.97 -11.37
C GLY A 75 11.34 -26.56 -12.72
N ASN A 76 11.10 -27.87 -12.81
CA ASN A 76 10.68 -28.49 -14.06
C ASN A 76 9.15 -28.38 -14.21
N ASP A 77 8.65 -28.39 -15.45
CA ASP A 77 7.20 -28.49 -15.67
C ASP A 77 6.68 -29.86 -15.16
N GLY A 78 5.42 -29.92 -14.76
CA GLY A 78 4.82 -31.17 -14.25
C GLY A 78 5.47 -31.66 -12.94
N ASP A 79 5.39 -32.97 -12.66
CA ASP A 79 6.06 -33.51 -11.48
C ASP A 79 7.58 -33.59 -11.71
N GLU A 80 8.37 -33.29 -10.68
CA GLU A 80 9.83 -33.42 -10.75
C GLU A 80 10.27 -34.84 -11.10
N ILE A 81 9.56 -35.83 -10.58
CA ILE A 81 9.79 -37.25 -10.84
C ILE A 81 8.46 -37.91 -11.22
N GLY A 82 8.21 -38.08 -12.51
CA GLY A 82 7.02 -38.74 -13.06
C GLY A 82 7.02 -40.28 -12.99
N SER A 83 7.86 -40.91 -12.15
CA SER A 83 7.93 -42.38 -12.00
C SER A 83 7.16 -42.85 -10.77
N PHE A 84 6.44 -43.98 -10.89
CA PHE A 84 5.75 -44.60 -9.75
C PHE A 84 6.70 -45.36 -8.79
N THR A 85 7.98 -45.51 -9.12
CA THR A 85 8.98 -46.17 -8.25
C THR A 85 10.38 -45.58 -8.44
N ALA A 86 10.71 -44.44 -7.84
CA ALA A 86 12.11 -44.00 -7.69
C ALA A 86 12.58 -44.13 -6.23
N THR A 87 13.84 -44.52 -6.04
CA THR A 87 14.51 -44.45 -4.73
C THR A 87 15.35 -43.19 -4.70
N VAL A 88 14.98 -42.27 -3.82
CA VAL A 88 15.60 -40.95 -3.73
C VAL A 88 16.14 -40.77 -2.32
N THR A 89 17.42 -40.44 -2.20
CA THR A 89 18.08 -40.18 -0.90
C THR A 89 19.03 -39.00 -1.04
N TYR A 90 19.19 -38.22 0.03
CA TYR A 90 20.11 -37.07 0.06
C TYR A 90 19.96 -36.17 -1.17
N SER A 91 18.73 -35.92 -1.63
CA SER A 91 18.47 -35.14 -2.85
C SER A 91 17.44 -34.06 -2.59
N LEU A 92 17.57 -32.94 -3.30
CA LEU A 92 16.62 -31.83 -3.26
C LEU A 92 15.63 -32.01 -4.39
N VAL A 93 14.34 -32.15 -4.05
CA VAL A 93 13.26 -32.38 -5.01
C VAL A 93 12.11 -31.43 -4.70
N GLU A 94 11.72 -30.60 -5.67
CA GLU A 94 10.58 -29.69 -5.53
C GLU A 94 9.27 -30.46 -5.27
N GLY A 95 8.49 -30.00 -4.29
CA GLY A 95 7.27 -30.68 -3.87
C GLY A 95 7.52 -31.91 -2.98
N GLY A 96 8.79 -32.19 -2.71
CA GLY A 96 9.27 -33.22 -1.79
C GLY A 96 9.22 -34.64 -2.35
N TYR A 97 10.07 -35.50 -1.78
CA TYR A 97 10.08 -36.92 -2.10
C TYR A 97 10.52 -37.75 -0.89
N THR A 98 9.79 -38.82 -0.60
CA THR A 98 10.09 -39.67 0.57
C THR A 98 11.44 -40.35 0.43
N GLY A 99 12.27 -40.27 1.47
CA GLY A 99 13.57 -40.94 1.52
C GLY A 99 14.50 -40.27 2.52
N THR A 100 15.58 -40.96 2.87
CA THR A 100 16.55 -40.45 3.85
C THR A 100 17.28 -39.23 3.31
N GLY A 101 17.31 -38.14 4.09
CA GLY A 101 18.10 -36.96 3.77
C GLY A 101 17.59 -36.10 2.61
N ASN A 102 16.39 -36.37 2.09
CA ASN A 102 15.83 -35.53 1.02
C ASN A 102 15.34 -34.19 1.57
N ILE A 103 15.44 -33.15 0.73
CA ILE A 103 15.07 -31.77 1.06
C ILE A 103 14.01 -31.30 0.06
N ASP A 104 12.99 -30.62 0.55
CA ASP A 104 12.00 -29.89 -0.24
C ASP A 104 12.15 -28.40 0.05
N SER A 105 12.92 -27.70 -0.77
CA SER A 105 13.23 -26.28 -0.62
C SER A 105 13.74 -25.72 -1.95
N ASP A 106 13.69 -24.41 -2.12
CA ASP A 106 14.39 -23.73 -3.21
C ASP A 106 15.91 -24.01 -3.10
N PRO A 107 16.57 -24.50 -4.18
CA PRO A 107 18.01 -24.73 -4.22
C PRO A 107 18.84 -23.44 -4.20
N LEU A 108 18.25 -22.26 -4.43
CA LEU A 108 18.90 -20.95 -4.40
C LEU A 108 20.14 -20.88 -5.32
N PHE A 109 19.91 -21.16 -6.61
CA PHE A 109 20.92 -20.99 -7.65
C PHE A 109 21.37 -19.53 -7.79
N THR A 110 22.64 -19.31 -8.09
CA THR A 110 23.26 -17.98 -8.21
C THR A 110 22.56 -17.10 -9.26
N ASP A 111 22.30 -17.64 -10.46
CA ASP A 111 21.61 -16.93 -11.54
C ASP A 111 21.02 -17.90 -12.57
N ALA A 112 19.98 -18.64 -12.16
CA ALA A 112 19.32 -19.63 -13.01
C ALA A 112 18.70 -19.01 -14.29
N THR A 113 18.32 -17.73 -14.25
CA THR A 113 17.73 -17.01 -15.41
C THR A 113 18.75 -16.87 -16.53
N ASN A 114 20.03 -16.67 -16.19
CA ASN A 114 21.12 -16.60 -17.15
C ASN A 114 21.90 -17.93 -17.29
N GLY A 115 21.38 -19.01 -16.72
CA GLY A 115 21.93 -20.36 -16.86
C GLY A 115 23.07 -20.71 -15.90
N ASP A 116 23.30 -19.90 -14.87
CA ASP A 116 24.21 -20.23 -13.77
C ASP A 116 23.48 -20.98 -12.66
N TYR A 117 23.69 -22.30 -12.63
CA TYR A 117 23.11 -23.23 -11.68
C TYR A 117 24.08 -23.62 -10.55
N SER A 118 25.15 -22.84 -10.35
CA SER A 118 25.92 -22.93 -9.12
C SER A 118 25.06 -22.53 -7.91
N LEU A 119 25.40 -23.06 -6.74
CA LEU A 119 24.67 -22.78 -5.50
C LEU A 119 25.15 -21.46 -4.91
N SER A 120 24.21 -20.57 -4.56
CA SER A 120 24.54 -19.42 -3.71
C SER A 120 24.99 -19.88 -2.32
N ASP A 121 25.73 -19.06 -1.60
CA ASP A 121 26.24 -19.37 -0.25
C ASP A 121 25.14 -19.72 0.78
N TYR A 122 23.88 -19.38 0.48
CA TYR A 122 22.72 -19.62 1.33
C TYR A 122 21.90 -20.83 0.87
N SER A 123 22.41 -21.65 -0.04
CA SER A 123 21.66 -22.81 -0.54
C SER A 123 21.57 -23.94 0.50
N PRO A 124 20.39 -24.52 0.74
CA PRO A 124 20.24 -25.68 1.63
C PRO A 124 20.86 -26.96 1.06
N ALA A 125 21.29 -26.95 -0.20
CA ALA A 125 21.97 -28.08 -0.82
C ALA A 125 23.46 -28.17 -0.43
N ILE A 126 24.04 -27.12 0.16
CA ILE A 126 25.46 -27.09 0.53
C ILE A 126 25.72 -28.00 1.73
N GLY A 127 26.62 -28.97 1.57
CA GLY A 127 27.01 -29.92 2.61
C GLY A 127 25.91 -30.92 3.02
N ALA A 128 24.80 -30.96 2.30
CA ALA A 128 23.61 -31.73 2.68
C ALA A 128 23.58 -33.15 2.07
N GLY A 129 24.49 -33.47 1.15
CA GLY A 129 24.60 -34.78 0.52
C GLY A 129 25.18 -35.86 1.44
N THR A 130 25.43 -37.04 0.87
CA THR A 130 26.19 -38.13 1.48
C THR A 130 27.50 -38.35 0.74
N ALA A 131 28.60 -38.54 1.48
CA ALA A 131 29.88 -38.94 0.89
C ALA A 131 29.85 -40.34 0.25
N THR A 132 28.86 -41.17 0.58
CA THR A 132 28.75 -42.54 0.05
C THR A 132 28.33 -42.53 -1.40
N GLY A 133 29.24 -42.93 -2.29
CA GLY A 133 28.96 -43.03 -3.73
C GLY A 133 29.02 -41.71 -4.48
N ALA A 134 29.45 -40.62 -3.83
CA ALA A 134 29.71 -39.34 -4.47
C ALA A 134 31.00 -39.38 -5.32
N PRO A 135 31.06 -38.65 -6.44
CA PRO A 135 32.30 -38.45 -7.20
C PRO A 135 33.33 -37.66 -6.39
N SER A 136 34.60 -37.72 -6.82
CA SER A 136 35.68 -36.98 -6.14
C SER A 136 35.65 -35.48 -6.41
N ALA A 137 35.09 -35.06 -7.54
CA ALA A 137 35.01 -33.66 -7.95
C ALA A 137 33.65 -33.33 -8.58
N ASP A 138 33.30 -32.05 -8.68
CA ASP A 138 32.10 -31.54 -9.34
C ASP A 138 32.29 -31.36 -10.86
N ILE A 139 31.30 -30.78 -11.54
CA ILE A 139 31.34 -30.51 -12.98
C ILE A 139 32.46 -29.53 -13.40
N ASN A 140 32.94 -28.69 -12.48
CA ASN A 140 34.03 -27.74 -12.70
C ASN A 140 35.41 -28.29 -12.27
N GLY A 141 35.45 -29.50 -11.71
CA GLY A 141 36.67 -30.14 -11.19
C GLY A 141 37.04 -29.75 -9.76
N ASN A 142 36.18 -29.05 -9.03
CA ASN A 142 36.36 -28.76 -7.60
C ASN A 142 36.14 -30.02 -6.77
N ASN A 143 36.95 -30.23 -5.72
CA ASN A 143 36.79 -31.40 -4.86
C ASN A 143 35.44 -31.35 -4.12
N ARG A 144 34.71 -32.48 -4.11
CA ARG A 144 33.40 -32.67 -3.46
C ARG A 144 33.46 -32.86 -1.94
N ILE A 145 34.64 -33.08 -1.40
CA ILE A 145 34.84 -33.25 0.05
C ILE A 145 35.93 -32.27 0.42
N GLN A 146 35.52 -31.09 0.89
CA GLN A 146 36.43 -30.05 1.37
C GLN A 146 36.30 -29.91 2.89
N GLY A 147 37.41 -29.81 3.61
CA GLY A 147 37.38 -29.52 5.05
C GLY A 147 36.71 -30.55 5.96
N GLY A 148 36.27 -31.70 5.45
CA GLY A 148 35.54 -32.72 6.21
C GLY A 148 34.01 -32.62 6.13
N SER A 149 33.47 -31.73 5.28
CA SER A 149 32.04 -31.67 4.98
C SER A 149 31.59 -32.81 4.06
N ASN A 150 30.28 -33.06 4.05
CA ASN A 150 29.64 -33.87 3.02
C ASN A 150 29.59 -33.10 1.68
N PRO A 151 29.41 -33.79 0.55
CA PRO A 151 29.26 -33.14 -0.75
C PRO A 151 27.96 -32.36 -0.85
N ASP A 152 27.97 -31.33 -1.70
CA ASP A 152 26.77 -30.60 -2.07
C ASP A 152 25.83 -31.45 -2.92
N MET A 153 24.53 -31.18 -2.85
CA MET A 153 23.58 -31.76 -3.80
C MET A 153 23.67 -31.03 -5.15
N GLY A 154 23.53 -31.77 -6.24
CA GLY A 154 23.55 -31.24 -7.61
C GLY A 154 24.91 -31.30 -8.29
N ALA A 155 25.01 -30.67 -9.46
CA ALA A 155 26.16 -30.76 -10.37
C ALA A 155 27.41 -29.97 -9.91
N TYR A 156 27.21 -28.97 -9.06
CA TYR A 156 28.23 -28.01 -8.62
C TYR A 156 28.60 -28.23 -7.16
N GLU A 157 29.79 -27.78 -6.78
CA GLU A 157 30.23 -27.67 -5.39
C GLU A 157 30.51 -26.20 -5.04
N ASN A 158 30.02 -25.75 -3.90
CA ASN A 158 30.34 -24.46 -3.29
C ASN A 158 31.67 -24.55 -2.51
N SER A 159 32.33 -23.41 -2.32
CA SER A 159 33.56 -23.34 -1.52
C SER A 159 33.33 -23.47 -0.01
N LEU A 160 32.08 -23.29 0.43
CA LEU A 160 31.69 -23.36 1.82
C LEU A 160 31.39 -24.82 2.22
N PRO A 161 31.76 -25.23 3.44
CA PRO A 161 31.52 -26.59 3.91
C PRO A 161 30.03 -26.88 4.22
N ASN A 162 29.25 -25.84 4.50
CA ASN A 162 27.83 -25.89 4.80
C ASN A 162 27.16 -24.56 4.45
N GLN A 163 25.83 -24.60 4.33
CA GLN A 163 24.99 -23.41 4.09
C GLN A 163 25.28 -22.30 5.13
N ARG A 164 25.46 -21.05 4.69
CA ARG A 164 25.47 -19.91 5.60
C ARG A 164 24.06 -19.66 6.15
N PRO A 165 23.91 -19.22 7.40
CA PRO A 165 22.62 -18.78 7.89
C PRO A 165 22.06 -17.70 6.97
N LYS A 166 20.82 -17.87 6.51
CA LYS A 166 20.13 -16.89 5.67
C LYS A 166 19.27 -15.99 6.53
N ALA A 167 19.38 -14.68 6.35
CA ALA A 167 18.59 -13.72 7.10
C ALA A 167 17.09 -13.84 6.79
N GLY A 168 16.30 -13.71 7.85
CA GLY A 168 14.85 -13.58 7.78
C GLY A 168 14.40 -12.13 7.64
N ALA A 169 13.09 -11.92 7.57
CA ALA A 169 12.50 -10.60 7.69
C ALA A 169 12.76 -10.03 9.09
N ILE A 170 12.98 -8.72 9.17
CA ILE A 170 13.12 -7.96 10.42
C ILE A 170 12.09 -6.83 10.42
N ALA A 171 11.57 -6.52 11.59
CA ALA A 171 10.72 -5.37 11.85
C ALA A 171 11.20 -4.69 13.14
N ASP A 172 11.09 -3.37 13.20
CA ASP A 172 11.38 -2.65 14.43
C ASP A 172 10.20 -2.67 15.41
N GLY A 173 10.49 -2.43 16.68
CA GLY A 173 9.54 -2.66 17.77
C GLY A 173 9.57 -4.09 18.33
N THR A 174 8.93 -4.26 19.48
CA THR A 174 8.38 -5.53 19.92
C THR A 174 6.86 -5.42 19.86
N SER A 175 6.16 -6.52 19.60
CA SER A 175 4.69 -6.54 19.47
C SER A 175 4.02 -5.62 20.50
N ASN A 176 3.40 -4.53 20.05
CA ASN A 176 2.72 -3.59 20.95
C ASN A 176 1.36 -4.15 21.40
N ASP A 177 0.67 -3.45 22.32
CA ASP A 177 -0.67 -3.83 22.81
C ASP A 177 -1.76 -3.84 21.71
N LEU A 178 -1.41 -3.42 20.48
CA LEU A 178 -2.25 -3.48 19.28
C LEU A 178 -1.86 -4.63 18.33
N GLY A 179 -0.89 -5.48 18.72
CA GLY A 179 -0.41 -6.60 17.93
C GLY A 179 0.48 -6.21 16.74
N GLN A 180 0.93 -4.95 16.65
CA GLN A 180 1.82 -4.50 15.58
C GLN A 180 3.27 -4.87 15.93
N THR A 181 3.93 -5.59 15.02
CA THR A 181 5.32 -6.04 15.14
C THR A 181 6.32 -5.13 14.42
N ASP A 182 5.83 -4.06 13.80
CA ASP A 182 6.57 -3.10 12.99
C ASP A 182 6.09 -1.69 13.36
N ILE A 183 6.99 -0.76 13.71
CA ILE A 183 6.60 0.55 14.27
C ILE A 183 7.24 1.74 13.56
N ASP A 184 6.44 2.56 12.89
CA ASP A 184 6.97 3.77 12.24
C ASP A 184 7.47 4.83 13.25
N TRP A 185 6.91 4.82 14.47
CA TRP A 185 7.10 5.86 15.49
C TRP A 185 7.41 5.28 16.86
N HIS A 186 8.39 5.85 17.55
CA HIS A 186 8.82 5.39 18.87
C HIS A 186 9.04 6.53 19.86
N ASN A 187 8.55 6.34 21.09
CA ASN A 187 8.46 7.37 22.11
C ASN A 187 9.57 7.34 23.16
N SER A 188 10.73 6.78 22.82
CA SER A 188 11.89 6.75 23.71
C SER A 188 13.13 7.27 23.01
N SER A 189 13.84 8.16 23.68
CA SER A 189 15.14 8.69 23.21
C SER A 189 16.33 7.82 23.62
N SER A 190 16.09 6.68 24.28
CA SER A 190 17.15 5.87 24.90
C SER A 190 17.04 4.37 24.65
N THR A 191 15.99 3.92 23.96
CA THR A 191 15.74 2.52 23.65
C THR A 191 15.27 2.36 22.22
N ILE A 192 15.69 1.28 21.57
CA ILE A 192 15.14 0.80 20.30
C ILE A 192 15.02 -0.72 20.41
N SER A 193 13.92 -1.27 19.92
CA SER A 193 13.69 -2.70 19.85
C SER A 193 13.50 -3.15 18.43
N ALA A 194 13.76 -4.43 18.17
CA ALA A 194 13.35 -5.10 16.95
C ALA A 194 13.04 -6.58 17.21
N ASN A 195 12.30 -7.16 16.27
CA ASN A 195 12.03 -8.58 16.18
C ASN A 195 12.29 -9.06 14.76
N TRP A 196 12.72 -10.31 14.62
CA TRP A 196 13.03 -10.88 13.31
C TRP A 196 12.62 -12.34 13.23
N ALA A 197 12.43 -12.83 12.01
CA ALA A 197 12.25 -14.24 11.75
C ALA A 197 13.55 -15.00 12.04
N ASN A 198 13.44 -16.26 12.46
CA ASN A 198 14.61 -17.11 12.68
C ASN A 198 15.47 -17.19 11.40
N PHE A 199 16.78 -17.09 11.59
CA PHE A 199 17.73 -17.38 10.52
C PHE A 199 17.62 -18.86 10.13
N VAL A 200 17.71 -19.13 8.82
CA VAL A 200 17.61 -20.50 8.29
C VAL A 200 19.01 -21.04 8.07
N ASP A 201 19.35 -22.15 8.74
CA ASP A 201 20.63 -22.86 8.63
C ASP A 201 20.37 -24.38 8.65
N ASN A 202 20.03 -24.97 7.50
CA ASN A 202 19.83 -26.42 7.33
C ASN A 202 19.01 -27.13 8.45
N GLY A 203 17.99 -26.46 8.99
CA GLY A 203 17.15 -26.95 10.09
C GLY A 203 17.74 -26.82 11.51
N ASN A 204 18.97 -26.32 11.65
CA ASN A 204 19.63 -26.04 12.93
C ASN A 204 19.46 -24.58 13.37
N ILE A 205 18.32 -24.30 14.00
CA ILE A 205 18.02 -22.96 14.54
C ILE A 205 18.60 -22.71 15.95
N ALA A 206 19.13 -23.74 16.63
CA ALA A 206 19.39 -23.70 18.07
C ALA A 206 20.80 -23.23 18.47
N THR A 207 21.72 -23.09 17.51
CA THR A 207 23.15 -22.83 17.80
C THR A 207 23.70 -21.55 17.18
N LEU A 208 22.84 -20.67 16.68
CA LEU A 208 23.26 -19.43 16.03
C LEU A 208 23.58 -18.31 17.04
N VAL A 209 24.72 -17.66 16.86
CA VAL A 209 25.09 -16.45 17.60
C VAL A 209 24.56 -15.24 16.85
N HIS A 210 23.66 -14.50 17.47
CA HIS A 210 23.04 -13.33 16.86
C HIS A 210 23.81 -12.06 17.24
N GLU A 211 23.97 -11.16 16.27
CA GLU A 211 24.52 -9.83 16.48
C GLU A 211 23.50 -8.77 16.04
N PHE A 212 23.45 -7.68 16.80
CA PHE A 212 22.53 -6.58 16.65
C PHE A 212 23.30 -5.26 16.56
N ALA A 213 22.91 -4.40 15.62
CA ALA A 213 23.47 -3.06 15.44
C ALA A 213 22.37 -2.03 15.13
N ILE A 214 22.67 -0.76 15.41
CA ILE A 214 21.78 0.36 15.08
C ILE A 214 22.56 1.38 14.25
N GLY A 215 21.96 1.76 13.13
CA GLY A 215 22.47 2.75 12.20
C GLY A 215 21.61 4.00 12.14
N SER A 216 22.23 5.15 11.86
CA SER A 216 21.54 6.38 11.48
C SER A 216 21.06 6.39 10.03
N THR A 217 21.57 5.45 9.21
CA THR A 217 21.20 5.27 7.80
C THR A 217 21.32 3.79 7.42
N THR A 218 20.72 3.39 6.30
CA THR A 218 20.86 2.04 5.72
C THR A 218 22.25 1.75 5.13
N SER A 219 23.16 2.73 5.11
CA SER A 219 24.56 2.54 4.68
C SER A 219 25.55 2.51 5.85
N ASN A 220 25.25 3.26 6.91
CA ASN A 220 26.02 3.26 8.16
C ASN A 220 25.25 2.46 9.22
N LEU A 221 25.40 1.13 9.19
CA LEU A 221 24.55 0.21 9.96
C LEU A 221 24.80 0.17 11.48
N ALA A 222 25.89 0.78 11.95
CA ALA A 222 26.44 0.50 13.29
C ALA A 222 27.08 1.73 13.95
N ASP A 223 26.73 2.93 13.53
CA ASP A 223 27.27 4.19 14.06
C ASP A 223 26.56 4.66 15.33
N VAL A 224 25.34 4.17 15.60
CA VAL A 224 24.57 4.46 16.83
C VAL A 224 24.79 3.36 17.87
N LEU A 225 24.75 2.10 17.44
CA LEU A 225 25.15 0.95 18.25
C LEU A 225 26.01 0.01 17.40
N THR A 226 27.26 -0.20 17.82
CA THR A 226 28.15 -1.17 17.17
C THR A 226 27.60 -2.59 17.31
N TRP A 227 27.95 -3.47 16.36
CA TRP A 227 27.62 -4.89 16.41
C TRP A 227 27.88 -5.49 17.80
N THR A 228 26.79 -5.92 18.43
CA THR A 228 26.78 -6.46 19.78
C THR A 228 26.12 -7.83 19.76
N THR A 229 26.76 -8.82 20.36
CA THR A 229 26.19 -10.16 20.50
C THR A 229 24.98 -10.13 21.42
N VAL A 230 23.87 -10.72 20.97
CA VAL A 230 22.60 -10.76 21.70
C VAL A 230 22.14 -12.19 21.93
N SER A 231 21.63 -12.46 23.13
CA SER A 231 20.94 -13.71 23.44
C SER A 231 19.47 -13.54 23.16
N VAL A 232 18.90 -14.44 22.35
CA VAL A 232 17.50 -14.39 21.92
C VAL A 232 16.79 -15.72 22.17
N ASP A 233 15.49 -15.67 22.42
CA ASP A 233 14.65 -16.86 22.48
C ASP A 233 14.22 -17.24 21.04
N THR A 234 14.69 -18.39 20.56
CA THR A 234 14.42 -18.86 19.19
C THR A 234 13.05 -19.53 19.03
N GLY A 235 12.33 -19.78 20.13
CA GLY A 235 11.05 -20.51 20.13
C GLY A 235 9.83 -19.73 19.66
N ALA A 236 9.86 -18.39 19.74
CA ALA A 236 8.71 -17.51 19.44
C ALA A 236 9.01 -16.40 18.43
N GLY A 237 10.19 -16.42 17.80
CA GLY A 237 10.72 -15.32 17.00
C GLY A 237 11.70 -14.47 17.82
N PRO A 238 12.98 -14.39 17.43
CA PRO A 238 13.98 -13.65 18.18
C PRO A 238 13.66 -12.15 18.20
N SER A 239 13.84 -11.53 19.37
CA SER A 239 13.70 -10.09 19.56
C SER A 239 14.73 -9.58 20.55
N TYR A 240 15.05 -8.30 20.43
CA TYR A 240 16.00 -7.63 21.32
C TYR A 240 15.63 -6.16 21.50
N THR A 241 15.88 -5.63 22.71
CA THR A 241 15.73 -4.21 23.02
C THR A 241 17.07 -3.65 23.47
N ALA A 242 17.64 -2.77 22.66
CA ALA A 242 18.81 -1.99 23.02
C ALA A 242 18.40 -0.86 23.99
N THR A 243 19.26 -0.58 24.97
CA THR A 243 19.05 0.46 25.99
C THR A 243 20.30 1.31 26.14
N GLY A 244 20.16 2.48 26.78
CA GLY A 244 21.29 3.40 27.01
C GLY A 244 21.74 4.16 25.75
N LEU A 245 20.85 4.29 24.76
CA LEU A 245 21.10 5.00 23.52
C LEU A 245 20.98 6.52 23.73
N SER A 246 21.49 7.30 22.78
CA SER A 246 21.30 8.75 22.69
C SER A 246 20.67 9.09 21.34
N LEU A 247 19.34 9.11 21.30
CA LEU A 247 18.56 9.28 20.08
C LEU A 247 18.00 10.70 19.97
N THR A 248 17.83 11.17 18.74
CA THR A 248 17.41 12.54 18.43
C THR A 248 15.96 12.55 17.95
N GLU A 249 15.15 13.46 18.51
CA GLU A 249 13.76 13.73 18.08
C GLU A 249 13.67 13.98 16.57
N GLY A 250 12.65 13.39 15.94
CA GLY A 250 12.39 13.48 14.51
C GLY A 250 13.41 12.77 13.61
N SER A 251 14.40 12.07 14.18
CA SER A 251 15.36 11.27 13.42
C SER A 251 14.91 9.83 13.30
N THR A 252 15.17 9.22 12.15
CA THR A 252 14.89 7.80 11.87
C THR A 252 16.14 6.96 12.08
N TYR A 253 15.98 5.81 12.72
CA TYR A 253 17.06 4.85 12.99
C TYR A 253 16.71 3.47 12.47
N TYR A 254 17.73 2.72 12.05
CA TYR A 254 17.57 1.44 11.39
C TYR A 254 18.24 0.36 12.22
N VAL A 255 17.52 -0.74 12.48
CA VAL A 255 18.08 -1.89 13.18
C VAL A 255 18.61 -2.88 12.17
N SER A 256 19.82 -3.37 12.38
CA SER A 256 20.42 -4.42 11.57
C SER A 256 20.77 -5.65 12.40
N VAL A 257 20.45 -6.83 11.87
CA VAL A 257 20.78 -8.11 12.51
C VAL A 257 21.48 -9.06 11.55
N ARG A 258 22.34 -9.90 12.11
CA ARG A 258 23.02 -10.99 11.42
C ARG A 258 23.25 -12.14 12.41
N ALA A 259 23.49 -13.34 11.88
CA ALA A 259 23.77 -14.53 12.67
C ALA A 259 25.10 -15.17 12.25
N THR A 260 25.77 -15.84 13.18
CA THR A 260 26.96 -16.65 12.92
C THR A 260 26.69 -18.09 13.35
N ASP A 261 26.98 -19.05 12.47
CA ASP A 261 26.85 -20.48 12.75
C ASP A 261 28.03 -21.06 13.55
N THR A 262 28.00 -22.37 13.81
CA THR A 262 29.06 -23.09 14.52
C THR A 262 30.37 -23.20 13.74
N ASP A 263 30.32 -23.01 12.43
CA ASP A 263 31.46 -23.05 11.52
C ASP A 263 32.04 -21.64 11.27
N SER A 264 31.57 -20.66 12.05
CA SER A 264 31.98 -19.24 12.01
C SER A 264 31.62 -18.52 10.72
N GLN A 265 30.61 -18.99 10.00
CA GLN A 265 30.08 -18.31 8.83
C GLN A 265 29.01 -17.30 9.26
N VAL A 266 29.19 -16.06 8.84
CA VAL A 266 28.25 -14.97 9.13
C VAL A 266 27.18 -14.93 8.05
N SER A 267 25.92 -14.65 8.38
CA SER A 267 24.83 -14.45 7.41
C SER A 267 25.02 -13.19 6.54
N ASP A 268 24.10 -12.97 5.61
CA ASP A 268 23.76 -11.63 5.16
C ASP A 268 23.24 -10.76 6.31
N THR A 269 23.22 -9.45 6.09
CA THR A 269 22.63 -8.50 7.04
C THR A 269 21.23 -8.13 6.56
N THR A 270 20.25 -8.26 7.45
CA THR A 270 18.91 -7.72 7.24
C THR A 270 18.72 -6.48 8.08
N THR A 271 18.02 -5.48 7.55
CA THR A 271 17.87 -4.15 8.13
C THR A 271 16.40 -3.75 8.10
N SER A 272 15.87 -3.19 9.19
CA SER A 272 14.49 -2.67 9.23
C SER A 272 14.32 -1.48 8.29
N ASP A 273 13.08 -1.14 7.96
CA ASP A 273 12.74 0.06 7.18
C ASP A 273 12.82 1.35 8.03
N GLY A 274 12.81 1.21 9.35
CA GLY A 274 13.35 2.18 10.28
C GLY A 274 12.28 2.87 11.11
N VAL A 275 12.67 3.24 12.33
CA VAL A 275 11.78 3.83 13.33
C VAL A 275 12.12 5.29 13.58
N THR A 276 11.11 6.16 13.54
CA THR A 276 11.26 7.59 13.78
C THR A 276 11.00 7.93 15.25
N ILE A 277 11.92 8.68 15.86
CA ILE A 277 11.77 9.08 17.27
C ILE A 277 10.79 10.23 17.39
N ASP A 278 9.73 10.01 18.15
CA ASP A 278 8.75 11.01 18.57
C ASP A 278 8.55 10.90 20.09
N VAL A 279 9.42 11.60 20.82
CA VAL A 279 9.29 11.80 22.28
C VAL A 279 8.49 13.06 22.60
N THR A 280 7.96 13.75 21.59
CA THR A 280 7.18 14.96 21.79
C THR A 280 5.81 14.57 22.33
N ASN A 281 5.61 14.82 23.62
CA ASN A 281 4.30 14.64 24.22
C ASN A 281 3.26 15.46 23.44
N PRO A 282 2.08 14.89 23.14
CA PRO A 282 1.01 15.65 22.52
C PRO A 282 0.68 16.85 23.42
N ALA A 283 0.83 18.05 22.87
CA ALA A 283 0.48 19.26 23.57
C ALA A 283 -1.03 19.46 23.44
N ILE A 284 -1.74 19.44 24.58
CA ILE A 284 -3.13 19.85 24.63
C ILE A 284 -3.14 21.38 24.41
N SER A 285 -3.56 21.82 23.23
CA SER A 285 -3.64 23.24 22.88
C SER A 285 -4.75 23.97 23.64
N SER A 286 -5.82 23.25 23.98
CA SER A 286 -6.92 23.71 24.83
C SER A 286 -7.63 22.52 25.47
N VAL A 287 -7.98 22.62 26.75
CA VAL A 287 -8.91 21.70 27.40
C VAL A 287 -10.29 22.35 27.34
N VAL A 288 -11.30 21.66 26.82
CA VAL A 288 -12.70 22.08 26.92
C VAL A 288 -13.27 21.39 28.16
N GLU A 289 -13.65 22.17 29.17
CA GLU A 289 -14.30 21.64 30.38
C GLU A 289 -15.83 21.52 30.16
N GLY A 290 -16.39 20.37 30.56
CA GLY A 290 -17.81 20.04 30.39
C GLY A 290 -18.03 18.77 29.58
N SER A 291 -18.95 17.90 30.03
CA SER A 291 -19.50 16.83 29.17
C SER A 291 -20.01 17.51 27.90
N SER A 292 -19.69 16.99 26.72
CA SER A 292 -20.23 17.45 25.45
C SER A 292 -21.76 17.48 25.51
N THR A 293 -22.31 18.58 25.99
CA THR A 293 -23.70 18.92 25.74
C THR A 293 -23.72 19.34 24.30
N SER A 294 -23.83 18.33 23.42
CA SER A 294 -24.35 18.42 22.05
C SER A 294 -24.40 19.86 21.56
N GLY A 295 -23.21 20.43 21.28
CA GLY A 295 -23.10 21.79 20.76
C GLY A 295 -23.59 21.73 19.33
N SER A 296 -24.91 21.90 19.18
CA SER A 296 -25.72 21.60 17.99
C SER A 296 -25.29 20.32 17.29
N ALA A 297 -25.90 19.19 17.65
CA ALA A 297 -25.91 18.06 16.72
C ALA A 297 -26.33 18.60 15.35
N ASN A 298 -25.65 18.17 14.28
CA ASN A 298 -26.17 18.41 12.96
C ASN A 298 -27.58 17.79 12.92
N THR A 299 -28.60 18.63 12.80
CA THR A 299 -30.00 18.33 13.09
C THR A 299 -30.89 18.65 11.91
N TYR A 300 -30.48 19.63 11.10
CA TYR A 300 -31.21 20.03 9.92
C TYR A 300 -30.29 20.27 8.75
N SER A 301 -30.86 20.01 7.58
CA SER A 301 -30.33 20.34 6.26
C SER A 301 -31.44 21.03 5.47
N LEU A 302 -31.20 21.39 4.21
CA LEU A 302 -32.21 22.00 3.36
C LEU A 302 -32.50 21.14 2.13
N SER A 303 -33.77 20.81 1.94
CA SER A 303 -34.30 20.01 0.84
C SER A 303 -34.78 20.92 -0.30
N PHE A 304 -34.34 20.61 -1.51
CA PHE A 304 -34.64 21.28 -2.76
C PHE A 304 -35.39 20.31 -3.69
N ASP A 305 -36.45 20.78 -4.32
CA ASP A 305 -37.41 19.96 -5.09
C ASP A 305 -37.09 19.80 -6.59
N GLY A 306 -36.02 20.42 -7.09
CA GLY A 306 -35.63 20.39 -8.50
C GLY A 306 -36.45 21.27 -9.44
N SER A 307 -37.34 22.13 -8.93
CA SER A 307 -38.26 22.93 -9.75
C SER A 307 -38.01 24.42 -9.68
N ASN A 308 -37.95 25.00 -8.47
CA ASN A 308 -37.79 26.44 -8.30
C ASN A 308 -37.06 26.85 -7.00
N ASP A 309 -36.56 25.88 -6.23
CA ASP A 309 -35.94 26.09 -4.93
C ASP A 309 -34.52 26.64 -5.04
N TYR A 310 -34.18 27.65 -4.23
CA TYR A 310 -32.81 28.17 -4.12
C TYR A 310 -32.59 28.96 -2.83
N VAL A 311 -31.32 29.16 -2.47
CA VAL A 311 -30.91 30.12 -1.42
C VAL A 311 -30.15 31.27 -2.09
N ASP A 312 -30.55 32.50 -1.79
CA ASP A 312 -29.86 33.71 -2.24
C ASP A 312 -29.02 34.30 -1.11
N ILE A 313 -27.69 34.27 -1.26
CA ILE A 313 -26.76 34.91 -0.33
C ILE A 313 -26.50 36.37 -0.73
N GLY A 314 -26.83 36.76 -1.96
CA GLY A 314 -26.57 38.09 -2.51
C GLY A 314 -25.15 38.28 -3.02
N ASP A 315 -24.91 39.43 -3.65
CA ASP A 315 -23.59 39.84 -4.12
C ASP A 315 -22.86 40.61 -3.01
N LYS A 316 -21.74 40.07 -2.54
CA LYS A 316 -20.96 40.61 -1.41
C LYS A 316 -19.47 40.55 -1.74
N SER A 317 -18.74 41.60 -1.36
CA SER A 317 -17.31 41.76 -1.66
C SER A 317 -16.41 40.68 -1.03
N GLU A 318 -16.86 40.06 0.05
CA GLU A 318 -16.18 38.98 0.76
C GLU A 318 -16.04 37.72 -0.12
N PHE A 319 -16.86 37.60 -1.16
CA PHE A 319 -16.81 36.51 -2.13
C PHE A 319 -15.93 36.84 -3.35
N ASP A 320 -15.37 38.05 -3.44
CA ASP A 320 -14.45 38.48 -4.51
C ASP A 320 -13.03 37.94 -4.26
N ILE A 321 -12.92 36.61 -4.24
CA ILE A 321 -11.72 35.87 -3.89
C ILE A 321 -10.85 35.67 -5.13
N LEU A 322 -9.68 36.32 -5.16
CA LEU A 322 -8.83 36.40 -6.36
C LEU A 322 -7.64 35.43 -6.40
N ASP A 323 -7.15 34.97 -5.25
CA ASP A 323 -5.91 34.18 -5.18
C ASP A 323 -6.16 32.69 -4.89
N ALA A 324 -6.79 32.36 -3.77
CA ALA A 324 -7.09 30.97 -3.41
C ALA A 324 -8.52 30.87 -2.86
N LEU A 325 -9.27 29.88 -3.34
CA LEU A 325 -10.67 29.64 -2.96
C LEU A 325 -10.83 28.16 -2.63
N THR A 326 -11.46 27.86 -1.50
CA THR A 326 -11.97 26.51 -1.23
C THR A 326 -13.46 26.58 -0.92
N ILE A 327 -14.24 25.68 -1.51
CA ILE A 327 -15.67 25.52 -1.22
C ILE A 327 -15.90 24.08 -0.79
N CYS A 328 -16.50 23.87 0.37
CA CYS A 328 -16.88 22.54 0.87
C CYS A 328 -18.39 22.50 1.11
N THR A 329 -19.03 21.37 0.82
CA THR A 329 -20.44 21.12 1.12
C THR A 329 -20.76 19.64 1.14
N TRP A 330 -21.74 19.24 1.95
CA TRP A 330 -22.39 17.95 1.85
C TRP A 330 -23.62 18.05 0.96
N VAL A 331 -23.80 17.09 0.05
CA VAL A 331 -25.02 16.98 -0.75
C VAL A 331 -25.53 15.55 -0.83
N LYS A 332 -26.85 15.39 -0.98
CA LYS A 332 -27.53 14.13 -1.22
C LYS A 332 -28.49 14.28 -2.40
N PRO A 333 -28.02 14.04 -3.64
CA PRO A 333 -28.86 14.20 -4.84
C PRO A 333 -29.95 13.12 -4.90
N SER A 334 -31.17 13.47 -5.29
CA SER A 334 -32.27 12.49 -5.37
C SER A 334 -32.25 11.65 -6.66
N ALA A 335 -31.54 12.12 -7.69
CA ALA A 335 -31.38 11.45 -8.97
C ALA A 335 -30.00 11.77 -9.59
N LEU A 336 -29.59 10.97 -10.57
CA LEU A 336 -28.52 11.36 -11.49
C LEU A 336 -29.14 12.38 -12.44
N GLN A 337 -28.74 13.64 -12.32
CA GLN A 337 -29.21 14.72 -13.19
C GLN A 337 -28.12 15.78 -13.34
N THR A 338 -28.23 16.57 -14.41
CA THR A 338 -27.43 17.79 -14.54
C THR A 338 -28.08 18.90 -13.72
N THR A 339 -27.35 19.45 -12.76
CA THR A 339 -27.88 20.41 -11.79
C THR A 339 -26.79 21.20 -11.06
N ASN A 340 -27.11 22.42 -10.60
CA ASN A 340 -26.20 23.27 -9.83
C ASN A 340 -26.45 23.20 -8.33
N ILE A 341 -25.36 23.08 -7.58
CA ILE A 341 -25.35 23.09 -6.12
C ILE A 341 -24.99 24.48 -5.61
N ILE A 342 -23.91 25.07 -6.13
CA ILE A 342 -23.43 26.41 -5.77
C ILE A 342 -23.15 27.16 -7.07
N ASP A 343 -23.60 28.40 -7.18
CA ASP A 343 -23.40 29.24 -8.35
C ASP A 343 -23.04 30.67 -7.93
N ARG A 344 -22.03 31.23 -8.59
CA ARG A 344 -21.73 32.67 -8.59
C ARG A 344 -21.28 33.11 -9.99
N MET A 345 -21.81 32.48 -11.04
CA MET A 345 -21.31 32.73 -12.40
C MET A 345 -22.02 33.87 -13.13
N PRO A 346 -21.27 34.69 -13.90
CA PRO A 346 -21.84 35.67 -14.81
C PRO A 346 -22.29 35.05 -16.13
N ASN A 347 -23.17 35.76 -16.84
CA ASN A 347 -23.64 35.36 -18.17
C ASN A 347 -22.48 35.18 -19.16
N PRO A 348 -22.26 33.97 -19.71
CA PRO A 348 -21.27 33.77 -20.78
C PRO A 348 -21.69 34.36 -22.13
N SER A 349 -22.98 34.74 -22.31
CA SER A 349 -23.56 35.17 -23.59
C SER A 349 -23.58 36.69 -23.83
N GLY A 350 -22.41 37.32 -23.71
CA GLY A 350 -22.12 38.61 -24.34
C GLY A 350 -21.04 38.42 -25.39
N THR A 351 -21.19 39.02 -26.58
CA THR A 351 -20.34 38.87 -27.78
C THR A 351 -18.86 39.24 -27.65
N ASN A 352 -18.30 39.28 -26.45
CA ASN A 352 -16.87 39.45 -26.21
C ASN A 352 -16.37 38.23 -25.43
N SER A 353 -15.98 37.18 -26.16
CA SER A 353 -15.19 36.03 -25.69
C SER A 353 -13.76 36.41 -25.27
N GLY A 354 -13.54 37.67 -24.87
CA GLY A 354 -12.29 38.20 -24.37
C GLY A 354 -12.47 38.53 -22.89
N SER A 355 -11.91 37.68 -22.04
CA SER A 355 -11.41 37.95 -20.68
C SER A 355 -12.11 39.11 -19.93
N GLY A 356 -13.10 38.80 -19.09
CA GLY A 356 -13.70 39.84 -18.25
C GLY A 356 -14.43 39.35 -17.01
N ASN A 357 -15.42 38.48 -17.16
CA ASN A 357 -16.28 38.08 -16.05
C ASN A 357 -16.32 36.55 -15.99
N VAL A 358 -15.61 35.98 -15.03
CA VAL A 358 -15.56 34.53 -14.80
C VAL A 358 -15.87 34.33 -13.32
N GLY A 359 -16.86 33.51 -13.01
CA GLY A 359 -17.24 33.17 -11.64
C GLY A 359 -16.89 31.72 -11.31
N TYR A 360 -17.44 31.21 -10.22
CA TYR A 360 -17.26 29.83 -9.79
C TYR A 360 -18.62 29.16 -9.57
N ALA A 361 -18.67 27.84 -9.78
CA ALA A 361 -19.84 27.02 -9.50
C ALA A 361 -19.43 25.58 -9.16
N ILE A 362 -20.27 24.91 -8.38
CA ILE A 362 -20.24 23.46 -8.17
C ILE A 362 -21.53 22.87 -8.75
N LEU A 363 -21.37 21.89 -9.64
CA LEU A 363 -22.48 21.24 -10.33
C LEU A 363 -22.30 19.73 -10.40
N LEU A 364 -23.41 19.03 -10.57
CA LEU A 364 -23.45 17.61 -10.92
C LEU A 364 -23.90 17.49 -12.37
N ARG A 365 -23.40 16.47 -13.08
CA ARG A 365 -23.84 16.15 -14.45
C ARG A 365 -24.30 14.71 -14.56
N ASP A 366 -25.32 14.50 -15.40
CA ASP A 366 -25.76 13.20 -15.88
C ASP A 366 -25.43 13.10 -17.38
N GLN A 367 -24.60 12.13 -17.78
CA GLN A 367 -24.42 11.78 -19.18
C GLN A 367 -24.36 10.26 -19.36
N VAL A 368 -25.53 9.65 -19.58
CA VAL A 368 -25.64 8.31 -20.16
C VAL A 368 -25.75 8.43 -21.69
N GLY A 369 -24.61 8.21 -22.37
CA GLY A 369 -24.59 7.62 -23.72
C GLY A 369 -25.06 8.46 -24.92
N THR A 370 -24.18 9.29 -25.48
CA THR A 370 -24.07 9.48 -26.95
C THR A 370 -22.63 9.84 -27.34
N GLY A 371 -21.75 8.84 -27.55
CA GLY A 371 -20.62 8.90 -28.49
C GLY A 371 -19.67 10.11 -28.49
N GLN A 372 -19.54 10.84 -27.38
CA GLN A 372 -18.44 11.77 -27.13
C GLN A 372 -17.68 11.21 -25.92
N ALA A 373 -16.36 11.10 -26.04
CA ALA A 373 -15.50 10.55 -25.00
C ALA A 373 -15.73 11.25 -23.66
N LEU A 374 -15.62 10.50 -22.57
CA LEU A 374 -15.67 10.98 -21.18
C LEU A 374 -14.72 12.18 -20.98
N GLN A 375 -15.26 13.38 -21.13
CA GLN A 375 -14.69 14.66 -20.73
C GLN A 375 -15.85 15.42 -20.09
N ASP A 376 -16.05 15.37 -18.77
CA ASP A 376 -16.78 16.43 -18.05
C ASP A 376 -17.01 16.12 -16.57
N GLY A 377 -16.28 16.84 -15.73
CA GLY A 377 -16.68 17.26 -14.38
C GLY A 377 -16.25 18.71 -14.30
N ALA A 378 -17.12 19.63 -14.66
CA ALA A 378 -16.75 21.02 -14.93
C ALA A 378 -17.42 21.95 -13.93
N ILE A 379 -16.61 22.51 -13.02
CA ILE A 379 -16.67 23.93 -12.74
C ILE A 379 -16.62 24.64 -14.10
N TYR A 380 -17.48 25.62 -14.37
CA TYR A 380 -17.37 26.44 -15.59
C TYR A 380 -16.25 27.48 -15.45
N THR A 381 -15.06 26.99 -15.17
CA THR A 381 -13.93 27.09 -16.09
C THR A 381 -13.39 25.69 -16.21
N SER A 382 -13.56 25.07 -17.38
CA SER A 382 -13.12 23.69 -17.67
C SER A 382 -11.84 23.34 -16.90
N VAL A 383 -11.90 22.34 -16.02
CA VAL A 383 -11.32 21.00 -16.21
C VAL A 383 -11.51 20.18 -14.91
N GLY A 384 -11.74 18.87 -15.04
CA GLY A 384 -11.44 17.89 -13.98
C GLY A 384 -12.56 16.89 -13.71
N SER A 385 -12.82 15.99 -14.67
CA SER A 385 -13.68 14.82 -14.46
C SER A 385 -13.23 13.99 -13.25
N GLY A 386 -14.10 13.83 -12.25
CA GLY A 386 -14.01 12.67 -11.37
C GLY A 386 -14.32 11.37 -12.16
N PRO A 387 -13.95 10.19 -11.65
CA PRO A 387 -14.26 8.92 -12.31
C PRO A 387 -15.78 8.73 -12.52
N ALA A 388 -16.17 7.94 -13.53
CA ALA A 388 -17.57 7.57 -13.71
C ALA A 388 -18.13 6.91 -12.43
N ASN A 389 -19.40 7.19 -12.07
CA ASN A 389 -20.06 6.70 -10.86
C ASN A 389 -19.50 7.21 -9.52
N THR A 390 -18.94 8.43 -9.49
CA THR A 390 -18.40 9.03 -8.25
C THR A 390 -19.46 9.23 -7.15
N TYR A 391 -20.75 9.30 -7.51
CA TYR A 391 -21.85 9.35 -6.55
C TYR A 391 -23.05 8.53 -7.01
N SER A 392 -23.88 8.12 -6.05
CA SER A 392 -25.17 7.46 -6.30
C SER A 392 -26.32 8.32 -5.77
N PRO A 393 -27.50 8.27 -6.40
CA PRO A 393 -28.69 8.91 -5.86
C PRO A 393 -28.98 8.48 -4.42
N ASN A 394 -29.50 9.41 -3.63
CA ASN A 394 -29.91 9.23 -2.24
C ASN A 394 -28.77 8.81 -1.30
N GLN A 395 -27.52 9.17 -1.62
CA GLN A 395 -26.37 9.02 -0.74
C GLN A 395 -25.69 10.36 -0.48
N TRP A 396 -25.29 10.58 0.78
CA TRP A 396 -24.50 11.74 1.16
C TRP A 396 -23.11 11.67 0.54
N ILE A 397 -22.70 12.75 -0.10
CA ILE A 397 -21.33 12.94 -0.59
C ILE A 397 -20.82 14.30 -0.09
N HIS A 398 -19.57 14.33 0.35
CA HIS A 398 -18.88 15.57 0.64
C HIS A 398 -18.10 16.02 -0.60
N ILE A 399 -18.37 17.23 -1.08
CA ILE A 399 -17.68 17.83 -2.22
C ILE A 399 -16.79 18.95 -1.69
N ALA A 400 -15.50 18.93 -2.04
CA ALA A 400 -14.63 20.08 -1.86
C ALA A 400 -13.95 20.47 -3.17
N ALA A 401 -14.06 21.73 -3.55
CA ALA A 401 -13.42 22.31 -4.72
C ALA A 401 -12.38 23.34 -4.27
N VAL A 402 -11.13 23.17 -4.71
CA VAL A 402 -10.01 24.07 -4.39
C VAL A 402 -9.55 24.73 -5.68
N PHE A 403 -9.39 26.04 -5.66
CA PHE A 403 -8.81 26.84 -6.74
C PHE A 403 -7.60 27.61 -6.23
N LYS A 404 -6.55 27.64 -7.04
CA LYS A 404 -5.38 28.49 -6.87
C LYS A 404 -5.08 29.21 -8.18
N ASN A 405 -5.12 30.53 -8.14
CA ASN A 405 -4.93 31.41 -9.29
C ASN A 405 -3.62 31.10 -10.05
N ASN A 406 -3.71 31.03 -11.38
CA ASN A 406 -2.60 30.66 -12.27
C ASN A 406 -1.88 29.35 -11.92
N ASN A 407 -2.54 28.45 -11.18
CA ASN A 407 -1.97 27.19 -10.78
C ASN A 407 -2.93 26.04 -11.09
N TYR A 408 -3.88 25.75 -10.22
CA TYR A 408 -4.77 24.59 -10.41
C TYR A 408 -6.18 24.78 -9.88
N ILE A 409 -7.04 23.86 -10.33
CA ILE A 409 -8.29 23.50 -9.67
C ILE A 409 -8.18 22.04 -9.25
N LYS A 410 -8.61 21.71 -8.03
CA LYS A 410 -8.69 20.35 -7.49
C LYS A 410 -10.12 20.06 -7.04
N LEU A 411 -10.57 18.84 -7.26
CA LEU A 411 -11.86 18.33 -6.81
C LEU A 411 -11.64 17.14 -5.88
N TYR A 412 -12.26 17.19 -4.71
CA TYR A 412 -12.27 16.13 -3.73
C TYR A 412 -13.69 15.64 -3.51
N ILE A 413 -13.84 14.32 -3.41
CA ILE A 413 -15.10 13.67 -3.06
C ILE A 413 -14.86 12.78 -1.85
N ASN A 414 -15.66 12.95 -0.81
CA ASN A 414 -15.52 12.27 0.48
C ASN A 414 -14.10 12.43 1.09
N GLY A 415 -13.46 13.54 0.77
CA GLY A 415 -12.12 13.94 1.23
C GLY A 415 -10.96 13.30 0.47
N THR A 416 -11.23 12.53 -0.59
CA THR A 416 -10.22 11.99 -1.50
C THR A 416 -10.15 12.83 -2.76
N LEU A 417 -8.94 13.16 -3.23
CA LEU A 417 -8.72 13.88 -4.49
C LEU A 417 -9.18 12.99 -5.67
N VAL A 418 -10.15 13.47 -6.46
CA VAL A 418 -10.68 12.73 -7.62
C VAL A 418 -10.27 13.33 -8.95
N GLY A 419 -9.80 14.58 -8.98
CA GLY A 419 -9.36 15.24 -10.19
C GLY A 419 -8.61 16.54 -9.92
N GLN A 420 -7.65 16.86 -10.79
CA GLN A 420 -6.92 18.11 -10.79
C GLN A 420 -6.63 18.56 -12.21
N THR A 421 -6.57 19.88 -12.40
CA THR A 421 -6.15 20.51 -13.65
C THR A 421 -5.31 21.76 -13.41
N ALA A 422 -4.51 22.13 -14.40
CA ALA A 422 -3.96 23.48 -14.46
C ALA A 422 -5.03 24.50 -14.85
N THR A 423 -4.91 25.73 -14.35
CA THR A 423 -5.77 26.87 -14.73
C THR A 423 -4.93 28.14 -14.86
N SER A 424 -5.30 29.01 -15.79
CA SER A 424 -4.76 30.37 -15.93
C SER A 424 -5.84 31.44 -15.75
N TYR A 425 -6.98 31.05 -15.19
CA TYR A 425 -8.12 31.93 -14.99
C TYR A 425 -8.02 32.67 -13.66
N SER A 426 -8.48 33.91 -13.65
CA SER A 426 -8.82 34.68 -12.46
C SER A 426 -10.32 34.92 -12.46
N PHE A 427 -10.98 34.74 -11.32
CA PHE A 427 -12.40 35.00 -11.19
C PHE A 427 -12.65 36.44 -10.75
N ASN A 428 -13.61 37.09 -11.39
CA ASN A 428 -14.16 38.37 -10.97
C ASN A 428 -15.61 38.42 -11.49
N THR A 429 -16.56 38.57 -10.58
CA THR A 429 -17.99 38.47 -10.87
C THR A 429 -18.76 39.31 -9.86
N ASP A 430 -19.75 40.06 -10.36
CA ASP A 430 -20.69 40.89 -9.58
C ASP A 430 -22.04 40.17 -9.41
N LYS A 431 -22.00 38.84 -9.44
CA LYS A 431 -23.19 38.00 -9.38
C LYS A 431 -23.42 37.53 -7.95
N PRO A 432 -24.69 37.41 -7.54
CA PRO A 432 -25.01 36.87 -6.24
C PRO A 432 -24.48 35.44 -6.11
N LEU A 433 -24.05 35.09 -4.90
CA LEU A 433 -23.82 33.70 -4.55
C LEU A 433 -25.16 33.04 -4.27
N GLU A 434 -25.44 31.94 -4.97
CA GLU A 434 -26.71 31.22 -4.85
C GLU A 434 -26.46 29.73 -4.66
N PHE A 435 -27.34 29.08 -3.90
CA PHE A 435 -27.34 27.62 -3.72
C PHE A 435 -28.59 27.01 -4.36
N GLY A 436 -28.42 25.85 -4.99
CA GLY A 436 -29.51 25.02 -5.50
C GLY A 436 -30.06 25.41 -6.87
N ARG A 437 -29.45 26.37 -7.59
CA ARG A 437 -29.83 26.68 -8.97
C ARG A 437 -28.66 27.22 -9.79
N TRP A 438 -28.86 27.22 -11.11
CA TRP A 438 -28.03 27.95 -12.05
C TRP A 438 -28.70 29.28 -12.39
N ASN A 439 -28.01 30.41 -12.17
CA ASN A 439 -28.50 31.74 -12.51
C ASN A 439 -27.38 32.61 -13.11
N ILE A 440 -27.30 32.58 -14.43
CA ILE A 440 -26.34 33.39 -15.20
C ILE A 440 -27.03 34.58 -15.88
N GLY A 441 -28.09 35.13 -15.27
CA GLY A 441 -28.82 36.29 -15.79
C GLY A 441 -29.85 35.96 -16.88
N ASN A 442 -29.40 35.58 -18.09
CA ASN A 442 -30.33 35.25 -19.20
C ASN A 442 -30.88 33.82 -19.13
N TYR A 443 -30.28 32.98 -18.29
CA TYR A 443 -30.72 31.62 -18.01
C TYR A 443 -30.82 31.43 -16.51
N VAL A 444 -31.99 30.99 -16.06
CA VAL A 444 -32.29 30.59 -14.69
C VAL A 444 -32.92 29.20 -14.78
N GLY A 445 -32.26 28.20 -14.20
CA GLY A 445 -32.63 26.80 -14.36
C GLY A 445 -31.74 25.84 -13.59
N ASP A 446 -31.69 24.58 -14.03
CA ASP A 446 -30.86 23.50 -13.46
C ASP A 446 -30.96 23.35 -11.93
N TYR A 447 -32.18 23.53 -11.42
CA TYR A 447 -32.51 23.46 -10.01
C TYR A 447 -32.11 22.11 -9.39
N PHE A 448 -31.54 22.19 -8.19
CA PHE A 448 -31.11 21.02 -7.43
C PHE A 448 -32.29 20.24 -6.91
N ASN A 449 -32.26 18.93 -7.13
CA ASN A 449 -33.21 17.98 -6.59
C ASN A 449 -32.47 17.08 -5.59
N GLY A 450 -32.64 17.35 -4.31
CA GLY A 450 -31.90 16.69 -3.24
C GLY A 450 -31.75 17.55 -2.01
N ILE A 451 -30.77 17.22 -1.17
CA ILE A 451 -30.52 17.90 0.10
C ILE A 451 -29.10 18.48 0.11
N ILE A 452 -28.94 19.70 0.61
CA ILE A 452 -27.64 20.38 0.80
C ILE A 452 -27.45 20.65 2.29
N ASP A 453 -26.21 20.51 2.75
CA ASP A 453 -25.79 20.83 4.11
C ASP A 453 -24.34 21.34 4.17
N GLU A 454 -23.97 21.96 5.29
CA GLU A 454 -22.60 22.32 5.70
C GLU A 454 -21.80 23.06 4.61
N VAL A 455 -22.40 24.10 4.01
CA VAL A 455 -21.72 24.90 2.99
C VAL A 455 -20.71 25.82 3.66
N SER A 456 -19.44 25.71 3.29
CA SER A 456 -18.38 26.63 3.73
C SER A 456 -17.57 27.14 2.55
N ILE A 457 -17.20 28.43 2.62
CA ILE A 457 -16.37 29.11 1.62
C ILE A 457 -15.17 29.72 2.31
N TRP A 458 -14.00 29.50 1.73
CA TRP A 458 -12.70 29.88 2.27
C TRP A 458 -11.92 30.71 1.24
N ASN A 459 -11.24 31.77 1.69
CA ASN A 459 -10.33 32.57 0.85
C ASN A 459 -8.87 32.09 0.92
N ILE A 460 -8.68 30.82 1.30
CA ILE A 460 -7.42 30.11 1.34
C ILE A 460 -7.56 28.77 0.59
N GLU A 461 -6.42 28.21 0.19
CA GLU A 461 -6.35 26.81 -0.22
C GLU A 461 -6.29 25.94 1.04
N LEU A 462 -7.30 25.08 1.22
CA LEU A 462 -7.22 24.01 2.19
C LEU A 462 -6.43 22.84 1.61
N ASP A 463 -5.52 22.29 2.41
CA ASP A 463 -4.82 21.05 2.05
C ASP A 463 -5.69 19.80 2.26
N SER A 464 -5.18 18.63 1.84
CA SER A 464 -5.92 17.36 1.96
C SER A 464 -6.24 16.97 3.40
N THR A 465 -5.38 17.32 4.36
CA THR A 465 -5.58 17.02 5.78
C THR A 465 -6.70 17.87 6.34
N GLN A 466 -6.70 19.16 6.02
CA GLN A 466 -7.76 20.09 6.39
C GLN A 466 -9.10 19.71 5.76
N ILE A 467 -9.13 19.30 4.49
CA ILE A 467 -10.35 18.82 3.83
C ILE A 467 -10.90 17.56 4.53
N GLN A 468 -10.03 16.61 4.90
CA GLN A 468 -10.44 15.41 5.64
C GLN A 468 -10.97 15.74 7.04
N GLN A 469 -10.35 16.72 7.70
CA GLN A 469 -10.81 17.25 8.98
C GLN A 469 -12.20 17.88 8.82
N TYR A 470 -12.39 18.85 7.92
CA TYR A 470 -13.67 19.57 7.79
C TYR A 470 -14.82 18.74 7.20
N LYS A 471 -14.52 17.64 6.51
CA LYS A 471 -15.52 16.62 6.19
C LYS A 471 -16.11 15.98 7.46
N SER A 472 -15.25 15.74 8.46
CA SER A 472 -15.58 14.97 9.67
C SER A 472 -16.03 15.88 10.81
N TYR A 473 -15.47 17.09 10.87
CA TYR A 473 -15.69 18.07 11.92
C TYR A 473 -16.14 19.40 11.32
N SER A 474 -17.35 19.83 11.68
CA SER A 474 -17.90 21.09 11.21
C SER A 474 -17.04 22.28 11.67
N PRO A 475 -16.88 23.33 10.83
CA PRO A 475 -16.26 24.58 11.25
C PRO A 475 -17.00 25.20 12.45
N THR A 476 -16.27 25.99 13.23
CA THR A 476 -16.78 26.78 14.36
C THR A 476 -17.23 28.18 13.94
N GLY A 477 -16.83 28.65 12.75
CA GLY A 477 -17.17 29.97 12.23
C GLY A 477 -16.08 31.04 12.45
N ASN A 478 -15.02 30.72 13.19
CA ASN A 478 -13.94 31.65 13.56
C ASN A 478 -12.58 31.28 12.94
N GLU A 479 -12.55 30.27 12.07
CA GLU A 479 -11.33 29.81 11.44
C GLU A 479 -10.71 30.89 10.54
N SER A 480 -9.37 30.97 10.56
CA SER A 480 -8.65 31.88 9.68
C SER A 480 -8.91 31.52 8.22
N GLY A 481 -9.42 32.49 7.46
CA GLY A 481 -9.71 32.37 6.03
C GLY A 481 -11.11 31.84 5.70
N LEU A 482 -11.93 31.50 6.70
CA LEU A 482 -13.35 31.17 6.49
C LEU A 482 -14.14 32.47 6.25
N VAL A 483 -14.74 32.61 5.05
CA VAL A 483 -15.50 33.83 4.68
C VAL A 483 -17.00 33.68 4.84
N GLY A 484 -17.52 32.45 4.83
CA GLY A 484 -18.92 32.17 5.09
C GLY A 484 -19.12 30.70 5.41
N TYR A 485 -19.98 30.41 6.38
CA TYR A 485 -20.32 29.06 6.78
C TYR A 485 -21.78 28.97 7.17
N TRP A 486 -22.53 28.14 6.45
CA TRP A 486 -23.93 27.87 6.70
C TRP A 486 -24.08 26.39 7.09
N ASN A 487 -24.43 26.16 8.35
CA ASN A 487 -24.56 24.83 8.95
C ASN A 487 -25.98 24.25 8.86
N PHE A 488 -26.92 24.99 8.26
CA PHE A 488 -28.32 24.59 8.08
C PHE A 488 -29.08 24.15 9.34
N ASN A 489 -28.60 24.49 10.53
CA ASN A 489 -29.17 24.00 11.79
C ASN A 489 -30.21 24.94 12.43
N THR A 490 -30.64 25.99 11.72
CA THR A 490 -31.71 26.89 12.21
C THR A 490 -33.07 26.18 12.22
N GLY A 491 -33.32 25.27 11.29
CA GLY A 491 -34.48 24.36 11.26
C GLY A 491 -35.85 25.02 11.11
N SER A 492 -35.92 26.34 10.90
CA SER A 492 -37.18 27.07 10.73
C SER A 492 -36.97 28.43 10.07
N GLY A 493 -38.06 29.02 9.56
CA GLY A 493 -38.04 30.33 8.89
C GLY A 493 -37.41 30.28 7.50
N THR A 494 -37.15 31.46 6.95
CA THR A 494 -36.65 31.66 5.57
C THR A 494 -35.24 32.26 5.53
N THR A 495 -34.52 32.25 6.65
CA THR A 495 -33.17 32.78 6.76
C THR A 495 -32.19 31.64 6.95
N LEU A 496 -31.18 31.55 6.09
CA LEU A 496 -30.05 30.66 6.26
C LEU A 496 -28.91 31.44 6.94
N THR A 497 -28.64 31.13 8.20
CA THR A 497 -27.72 31.91 9.04
C THR A 497 -26.26 31.58 8.76
N ASP A 498 -25.45 32.59 8.45
CA ASP A 498 -23.99 32.48 8.42
C ASP A 498 -23.45 32.44 9.85
N GLN A 499 -22.66 31.42 10.16
CA GLN A 499 -22.06 31.18 11.47
C GLN A 499 -20.77 31.97 11.67
N THR A 500 -20.26 32.64 10.64
CA THR A 500 -19.09 33.52 10.77
C THR A 500 -19.50 34.91 11.28
N SER A 501 -18.50 35.66 11.75
CA SER A 501 -18.68 37.08 12.12
C SER A 501 -19.01 38.00 10.93
N ASN A 502 -18.95 37.52 9.68
CA ASN A 502 -19.25 38.31 8.48
C ASN A 502 -20.77 38.49 8.28
N GLY A 503 -21.61 37.63 8.89
CA GLY A 503 -23.06 37.78 8.85
C GLY A 503 -23.66 37.68 7.45
N ASN A 504 -23.06 36.84 6.59
CA ASN A 504 -23.48 36.63 5.20
C ASN A 504 -24.76 35.78 5.10
N ASN A 505 -25.80 36.12 5.85
CA ASN A 505 -27.06 35.37 5.88
C ASN A 505 -27.69 35.29 4.48
N GLY A 506 -28.29 34.14 4.19
CA GLY A 506 -29.03 33.84 2.98
C GLY A 506 -30.55 33.92 3.15
N THR A 507 -31.26 34.12 2.05
CA THR A 507 -32.72 34.01 1.99
C THR A 507 -33.12 32.71 1.29
N ILE A 508 -33.90 31.89 1.98
CA ILE A 508 -34.43 30.62 1.47
C ILE A 508 -35.70 30.89 0.65
N ASN A 509 -35.71 30.44 -0.61
CA ASN A 509 -36.83 30.56 -1.53
C ASN A 509 -37.31 29.16 -1.93
N GLY A 510 -38.50 28.76 -1.47
CA GLY A 510 -39.14 27.48 -1.81
C GLY A 510 -38.61 26.27 -1.03
N ALA A 511 -37.29 26.16 -0.87
CA ALA A 511 -36.65 25.03 -0.20
C ALA A 511 -37.13 24.85 1.25
N THR A 512 -37.16 23.60 1.72
CA THR A 512 -37.74 23.23 3.03
C THR A 512 -36.72 22.56 3.94
N TRP A 513 -36.85 22.77 5.25
CA TRP A 513 -35.98 22.13 6.24
C TRP A 513 -36.19 20.62 6.28
N SER A 514 -35.10 19.86 6.33
CA SER A 514 -35.09 18.40 6.44
C SER A 514 -34.31 17.97 7.67
N THR A 515 -34.68 16.84 8.27
CA THR A 515 -33.93 16.22 9.38
C THR A 515 -32.95 15.12 8.91
N ASP A 516 -32.90 14.86 7.60
CA ASP A 516 -31.89 13.98 7.00
C ASP A 516 -30.60 14.77 6.87
N VAL A 517 -29.55 14.36 7.58
CA VAL A 517 -28.30 15.11 7.74
C VAL A 517 -27.10 14.17 7.52
N PRO A 518 -25.96 14.69 7.01
CA PRO A 518 -24.71 13.97 6.98
C PRO A 518 -24.17 13.77 8.41
N THR A 519 -23.33 12.75 8.59
CA THR A 519 -22.65 12.53 9.86
C THR A 519 -21.47 13.49 9.99
N THR A 520 -21.63 14.53 10.81
CA THR A 520 -20.55 15.47 11.18
C THR A 520 -20.47 15.59 12.70
N SER A 521 -19.27 15.85 13.22
CA SER A 521 -19.05 16.16 14.65
C SER A 521 -18.76 17.66 14.79
N THR A 522 -19.26 18.33 15.83
CA THR A 522 -18.86 19.71 16.12
C THR A 522 -17.65 19.71 17.07
N THR A 523 -16.69 20.60 16.84
CA THR A 523 -15.69 20.93 17.85
C THR A 523 -16.38 21.79 18.91
N GLY A 524 -16.54 21.27 20.13
CA GLY A 524 -17.24 21.97 21.20
C GLY A 524 -16.55 23.29 21.58
N ALA A 525 -17.33 24.37 21.68
CA ALA A 525 -16.86 25.62 22.27
C ALA A 525 -16.64 25.46 23.78
N ASP A 526 -15.59 26.13 24.29
CA ASP A 526 -15.27 26.25 25.71
C ASP A 526 -16.43 26.91 26.48
N ALA A 527 -17.04 26.19 27.43
CA ALA A 527 -18.11 26.70 28.28
C ALA A 527 -17.50 27.21 29.60
N ASP A 528 -17.16 28.49 29.62
CA ASP A 528 -16.55 29.19 30.77
C ASP A 528 -17.49 29.37 31.99
N TYR A 529 -18.75 28.90 31.92
CA TYR A 529 -19.71 28.95 33.01
C TYR A 529 -20.52 27.64 33.19
N GLN A 530 -20.21 26.87 34.24
CA GLN A 530 -21.14 25.85 34.77
C GLN A 530 -22.14 26.52 35.73
N ASN A 531 -23.41 26.61 35.32
CA ASN A 531 -24.46 27.29 36.08
C ASN A 531 -25.25 26.37 37.04
N SER A 532 -24.82 25.13 37.25
CA SER A 532 -25.46 24.20 38.19
C SER A 532 -24.52 23.74 39.30
N ALA A 533 -24.86 24.07 40.54
CA ALA A 533 -24.15 23.62 41.74
C ALA A 533 -24.20 22.09 41.95
N SER A 534 -25.02 21.36 41.18
CA SER A 534 -25.13 19.90 41.26
C SER A 534 -24.10 19.14 40.41
N GLN A 535 -23.25 19.85 39.67
CA GLN A 535 -22.24 19.26 38.77
C GLN A 535 -20.79 19.46 39.26
N LEU A 536 -20.61 20.05 40.45
CA LEU A 536 -19.33 20.16 41.15
C LEU A 536 -19.10 18.98 42.09
#